data_AF-A0A945H9R5-F1
#
_entry.id   AF-A0A945H9R5-F1
#
_cell.length_a   1.000
_cell.length_b   1.000
_cell.length_c   1.000
_cell.angle_alpha   90.00
_cell.angle_beta   90.00
_cell.angle_gamma   90.00
#
_symmetry.space_group_name_H-M   'P 1'
#
loop_
_entity.id
_entity.type
_entity.pdbx_description
1 polymer ?
#
loop_
_entity_poly.entity_id
_entity_poly.type
_entity_poly.pdbx_seq_one_letter_code
_entity_poly.pdbx_strand_id
1 'polypeptide(L)'
;MDLPHFPPFCLSRLLRNTFRPKPGERICILIDLPDLGLAKDWGFLNGDQFSIQRHAHDSFYRVLHDSVMAELDLSGGEFFAYDETGGSNLDLPDRAVAPDGTELSL
;
A
#
# COMPACT_ATOMS: atom_id res chain seq x y z
N MET A 1 -13.89 -23.09 -25.83
CA MET A 1 -14.56 -22.09 -24.98
C MET A 1 -13.69 -20.85 -25.00
N ASP A 2 -14.22 -19.73 -25.49
CA ASP A 2 -13.52 -18.46 -25.37
C ASP A 2 -13.67 -17.97 -23.93
N LEU A 3 -12.55 -17.84 -23.23
CA LEU A 3 -12.54 -17.28 -21.87
C LEU A 3 -12.80 -15.77 -21.96
N PRO A 4 -13.55 -15.18 -21.02
CA PRO A 4 -13.75 -13.74 -20.97
C PRO A 4 -12.40 -13.02 -20.85
N HIS A 5 -12.17 -12.01 -21.68
CA HIS A 5 -10.99 -11.16 -21.61
C HIS A 5 -11.19 -10.08 -20.55
N PHE A 6 -10.37 -10.10 -19.52
CA PHE A 6 -10.35 -9.06 -18.49
C PHE A 6 -9.32 -7.98 -18.83
N PRO A 7 -9.65 -6.69 -18.63
CA PRO A 7 -8.67 -5.63 -18.82
C PRO A 7 -7.51 -5.78 -17.82
N PRO A 8 -6.30 -5.29 -18.16
CA PRO A 8 -5.17 -5.29 -17.23
C PRO A 8 -5.49 -4.49 -15.96
N PHE A 9 -4.77 -4.80 -14.88
CA PHE A 9 -4.88 -4.08 -13.61
C PHE A 9 -4.67 -2.57 -13.81
N CYS A 10 -5.45 -1.76 -13.10
CA CYS A 10 -5.35 -0.31 -13.13
C CYS A 10 -5.69 0.25 -11.74
N LEU A 11 -4.69 0.85 -11.08
CA LEU A 11 -4.83 1.37 -9.74
C LEU A 11 -5.87 2.50 -9.66
N SER A 12 -5.86 3.46 -10.59
CA SER A 12 -6.87 4.53 -10.65
C SER A 12 -8.30 3.96 -10.73
N ARG A 13 -8.54 2.95 -11.59
CA ARG A 13 -9.85 2.29 -11.70
C ARG A 13 -10.25 1.58 -10.43
N LEU A 14 -9.31 0.91 -9.75
CA LEU A 14 -9.55 0.30 -8.44
C LEU A 14 -9.99 1.36 -7.43
N LEU A 15 -9.23 2.44 -7.28
CA LEU A 15 -9.49 3.48 -6.29
C LEU A 15 -10.85 4.16 -6.53
N ARG A 16 -11.14 4.54 -7.78
CA ARG A 16 -12.42 5.14 -8.16
C ARG A 16 -13.61 4.23 -7.87
N ASN A 17 -13.50 2.95 -8.19
CA ASN A 17 -14.65 2.04 -8.10
C ASN A 17 -14.92 1.58 -6.67
N THR A 18 -13.86 1.34 -5.89
CA THR A 18 -13.96 0.78 -4.54
C THR A 18 -14.14 1.87 -3.48
N PHE A 19 -13.32 2.92 -3.53
CA PHE A 19 -13.27 3.94 -2.47
C PHE A 19 -13.99 5.23 -2.85
N ARG A 20 -14.09 5.54 -4.15
CA ARG A 20 -14.71 6.77 -4.67
C ARG A 20 -14.13 8.03 -4.00
N PRO A 21 -12.80 8.21 -4.03
CA PRO A 21 -12.16 9.32 -3.34
C PRO A 21 -12.64 10.67 -3.88
N LYS A 22 -12.65 11.66 -3.00
CA LYS A 22 -12.88 13.06 -3.36
C LYS A 22 -11.56 13.78 -3.59
N PRO A 23 -11.54 14.78 -4.49
CA PRO A 23 -10.40 15.69 -4.63
C PRO A 23 -9.98 16.29 -3.29
N GLY A 24 -8.67 16.31 -3.02
CA GLY A 24 -8.04 16.77 -1.80
C GLY A 24 -7.95 15.74 -0.66
N GLU A 25 -8.54 14.54 -0.79
CA GLU A 25 -8.41 13.51 0.24
C GLU A 25 -6.97 12.98 0.37
N ARG A 26 -6.63 12.53 1.57
CA ARG A 26 -5.34 11.91 1.87
C ARG A 26 -5.45 10.39 1.74
N ILE A 27 -4.41 9.79 1.18
CA ILE A 27 -4.28 8.33 1.05
C ILE A 27 -2.96 7.87 1.68
N CYS A 28 -2.96 6.68 2.29
CA CYS A 28 -1.73 5.99 2.66
C CYS A 28 -1.84 4.50 2.30
N ILE A 29 -0.70 3.81 2.28
CA ILE A 29 -0.60 2.37 2.08
C ILE A 29 -0.13 1.76 3.39
N LEU A 30 -0.87 0.76 3.86
CA LEU A 30 -0.53 -0.02 5.05
C LEU A 30 -0.21 -1.44 4.61
N ILE A 31 0.89 -1.99 5.13
CA ILE A 31 1.25 -3.41 4.99
C ILE A 31 1.52 -4.03 6.34
N ASP A 32 1.38 -5.34 6.44
CA ASP A 32 1.89 -6.10 7.57
C ASP A 32 3.31 -6.62 7.31
N LEU A 33 4.12 -6.62 8.36
CA LEU A 33 5.43 -7.26 8.38
C LEU A 33 5.63 -8.05 9.68
N PRO A 34 6.33 -9.21 9.62
CA PRO A 34 6.66 -9.98 10.81
C PRO A 34 7.75 -9.30 11.65
N ASP A 35 8.49 -8.38 11.06
CA ASP A 35 9.48 -7.52 11.70
C ASP A 35 9.41 -6.11 11.09
N LEU A 36 8.97 -5.13 11.87
CA LEU A 36 8.84 -3.73 11.43
C LEU A 36 10.19 -3.09 11.08
N GLY A 37 11.30 -3.63 11.57
CA GLY A 37 12.64 -3.20 11.15
C GLY A 37 12.88 -3.33 9.65
N LEU A 38 12.15 -4.24 8.98
CA LEU A 38 12.21 -4.43 7.53
C LEU A 38 11.52 -3.33 6.74
N ALA A 39 10.70 -2.46 7.36
CA ALA A 39 10.11 -1.32 6.69
C ALA A 39 11.17 -0.28 6.30
N LYS A 40 12.15 -0.08 7.20
CA LYS A 40 13.22 0.90 7.03
C LYS A 40 14.04 0.60 5.77
N ASP A 41 14.31 1.65 4.99
CA ASP A 41 15.05 1.59 3.74
C ASP A 41 14.49 0.53 2.76
N TRP A 42 13.20 0.22 2.89
CA TRP A 42 12.51 -0.83 2.14
C TRP A 42 13.14 -2.22 2.29
N GLY A 43 13.68 -2.54 3.47
CA GLY A 43 14.39 -3.79 3.75
C GLY A 43 13.66 -5.07 3.31
N PHE A 44 12.33 -5.10 3.41
CA PHE A 44 11.49 -6.21 2.94
C PHE A 44 11.64 -6.51 1.43
N LEU A 45 12.05 -5.53 0.61
CA LEU A 45 12.31 -5.71 -0.82
C LEU A 45 13.55 -6.57 -1.11
N ASN A 46 14.32 -6.98 -0.10
CA ASN A 46 15.47 -7.86 -0.29
C ASN A 46 15.13 -9.36 -0.13
N GLY A 47 13.92 -9.68 0.34
CA GLY A 47 13.47 -11.06 0.57
C GLY A 47 12.44 -11.53 -0.45
N ASP A 48 12.63 -12.73 -1.01
CA ASP A 48 11.65 -13.34 -1.92
C ASP A 48 10.36 -13.75 -1.21
N GLN A 49 10.42 -13.97 0.11
CA GLN A 49 9.26 -14.30 0.94
C GLN A 49 8.26 -13.15 1.05
N PHE A 50 8.69 -11.90 0.80
CA PHE A 50 7.85 -10.69 0.90
C PHE A 50 7.27 -10.28 -0.45
N SER A 51 6.95 -11.26 -1.31
CA SER A 51 6.40 -11.00 -2.65
C SER A 51 5.11 -10.18 -2.62
N ILE A 52 4.25 -10.37 -1.63
CA ILE A 52 3.00 -9.62 -1.46
C ILE A 52 3.28 -8.16 -1.07
N GLN A 53 4.16 -7.93 -0.10
CA GLN A 53 4.57 -6.59 0.31
C GLN A 53 5.31 -5.87 -0.83
N ARG A 54 6.12 -6.59 -1.62
CA ARG A 54 6.72 -6.06 -2.85
C ARG A 54 5.64 -5.62 -3.85
N HIS A 55 4.55 -6.37 -4.03
CA HIS A 55 3.45 -5.94 -4.88
C HIS A 55 2.77 -4.67 -4.36
N ALA A 56 2.63 -4.48 -3.05
CA ALA A 56 2.15 -3.23 -2.48
C ALA A 56 3.10 -2.05 -2.80
N HIS A 57 4.41 -2.28 -2.80
CA HIS A 57 5.37 -1.27 -3.24
C HIS A 57 5.29 -0.99 -4.75
N ASP A 58 5.43 -2.02 -5.59
CA ASP A 58 5.63 -1.84 -7.03
C ASP A 58 4.34 -1.49 -7.78
N SER A 59 3.21 -2.12 -7.43
CA SER A 59 1.95 -1.95 -8.14
C SER A 59 1.06 -0.87 -7.52
N PHE A 60 1.28 -0.53 -6.24
CA PHE A 60 0.50 0.51 -5.55
C PHE A 60 1.36 1.73 -5.27
N TYR A 61 2.36 1.67 -4.39
CA TYR A 61 3.13 2.86 -3.98
C TYR A 61 3.76 3.59 -5.16
N ARG A 62 4.53 2.90 -6.01
CA ARG A 62 5.17 3.52 -7.17
C ARG A 62 4.16 4.12 -8.15
N VAL A 63 3.15 3.34 -8.55
CA VAL A 63 2.10 3.80 -9.48
C VAL A 63 1.27 4.96 -8.91
N LEU A 64 1.06 4.96 -7.59
CA LEU A 64 0.35 6.01 -6.87
C LEU A 64 1.10 7.34 -7.01
N HIS A 65 2.41 7.35 -6.72
CA HIS A 65 3.28 8.52 -6.84
C HIS A 65 3.58 8.93 -8.28
N ASP A 66 3.75 7.96 -9.19
CA ASP A 66 4.13 8.23 -10.58
C ASP A 66 2.99 8.90 -11.38
N SER A 67 1.73 8.57 -11.10
CA SER A 67 0.61 9.12 -11.89
C SER A 67 -0.73 9.25 -11.17
N VAL A 68 -1.12 8.30 -10.30
CA VAL A 68 -2.52 8.19 -9.87
C VAL A 68 -2.93 9.28 -8.87
N MET A 69 -2.02 9.74 -8.00
CA MET A 69 -2.35 10.85 -7.10
C MET A 69 -2.70 12.12 -7.86
N ALA A 70 -1.91 12.47 -8.88
CA ALA A 70 -2.19 13.63 -9.72
C ALA A 70 -3.50 13.45 -10.52
N GLU A 71 -3.77 12.24 -11.03
CA GLU A 71 -5.00 11.94 -11.78
C GLU A 71 -6.27 12.07 -10.93
N LEU A 72 -6.19 11.71 -9.64
CA LEU A 72 -7.34 11.68 -8.73
C LEU A 72 -7.41 12.89 -7.77
N ASP A 73 -6.49 13.83 -7.91
CA ASP A 73 -6.31 14.97 -6.99
C ASP A 73 -6.20 14.50 -5.52
N LEU A 74 -5.34 13.51 -5.27
CA LEU A 74 -5.06 12.98 -3.93
C LEU A 74 -3.76 13.55 -3.37
N SER A 75 -3.66 13.56 -2.04
CA SER A 75 -2.46 13.96 -1.31
C SER A 75 -2.01 12.88 -0.31
N GLY A 76 -0.83 13.05 0.28
CA GLY A 76 -0.19 12.03 1.12
C GLY A 76 0.57 11.02 0.27
N GLY A 77 0.16 9.76 0.31
CA GLY A 77 0.84 8.64 -0.34
C GLY A 77 1.89 8.00 0.57
N GLU A 78 1.79 8.21 1.88
CA GLU A 78 2.69 7.59 2.85
C GLU A 78 2.57 6.07 2.83
N PHE A 79 3.65 5.40 3.21
CA PHE A 79 3.71 3.94 3.27
C PHE A 79 4.10 3.56 4.70
N PHE A 80 3.32 2.72 5.34
CA PHE A 80 3.59 2.29 6.71
C PHE A 80 3.47 0.77 6.85
N ALA A 81 4.31 0.20 7.72
CA ALA A 81 4.20 -1.18 8.14
C ALA A 81 3.68 -1.27 9.57
N TYR A 82 2.78 -2.21 9.82
CA TYR A 82 2.27 -2.57 11.15
C TYR A 82 2.49 -4.07 11.41
N ASP A 83 2.41 -4.49 12.67
CA ASP A 83 2.69 -5.89 13.06
C ASP A 83 1.63 -6.85 12.47
N GLU A 84 2.04 -8.05 12.05
CA GLU A 84 1.11 -9.06 11.50
C GLU A 84 -0.06 -9.37 12.43
N THR A 85 -1.29 -9.30 11.89
CA THR A 85 -2.52 -9.56 12.65
C THR A 85 -3.09 -10.96 12.46
N GLY A 86 -2.39 -11.83 11.72
CA GLY A 86 -2.88 -13.17 11.37
C GLY A 86 -4.17 -13.15 10.53
N GLY A 87 -4.44 -12.05 9.83
CA GLY A 87 -5.60 -11.89 8.94
C GLY A 87 -6.78 -11.10 9.52
N SER A 88 -6.67 -10.58 10.75
CA SER A 88 -7.68 -9.66 11.30
C SER A 88 -7.35 -8.22 10.92
N ASN A 89 -8.18 -7.61 10.07
CA ASN A 89 -8.05 -6.20 9.70
C ASN A 89 -9.00 -5.28 10.49
N LEU A 90 -9.70 -5.81 11.50
CA LEU A 90 -10.65 -5.02 12.30
C LEU A 90 -9.93 -4.17 13.34
N ASP A 91 -8.92 -4.74 13.99
CA ASP A 91 -8.10 -4.08 15.01
C ASP A 91 -6.65 -4.08 14.53
N LEU A 92 -6.25 -2.98 13.88
CA LEU A 92 -4.85 -2.78 13.51
C LEU A 92 -4.03 -2.47 14.77
N PRO A 93 -2.80 -3.00 14.89
CA PRO A 93 -1.88 -2.59 15.95
C PRO A 93 -1.63 -1.08 15.88
N ASP A 94 -1.53 -0.45 17.04
CA ASP A 94 -1.30 0.99 17.14
C ASP A 94 0.04 1.40 16.53
N ARG A 95 1.09 0.58 16.75
CA ARG A 95 2.45 0.89 16.28
C ARG A 95 2.57 0.68 14.77
N ALA A 96 3.07 1.71 14.08
CA ALA A 96 3.46 1.64 12.68
C ALA A 96 4.83 2.27 12.42
N VAL A 97 5.52 1.80 11.38
CA VAL A 97 6.86 2.28 10.99
C VAL A 97 6.87 2.69 9.52
N ALA A 98 7.41 3.89 9.25
CA ALA A 98 7.62 4.40 7.92
C ALA A 98 8.97 3.93 7.31
N PRO A 99 9.15 3.98 5.98
CA PRO A 99 10.41 3.62 5.32
C PRO A 99 11.64 4.41 5.75
N ASP A 100 11.48 5.63 6.28
CA ASP A 100 12.59 6.41 6.84
C ASP A 100 12.98 5.97 8.27
N GLY A 101 12.26 5.00 8.83
CA GLY A 101 12.42 4.48 10.17
C GLY A 101 11.65 5.25 11.24
N THR A 102 10.82 6.23 10.87
CA THR A 102 9.96 6.95 11.82
C THR A 102 8.90 6.01 12.37
N GLU A 103 8.79 5.92 13.70
CA GLU A 103 7.69 5.23 14.39
C GLU A 103 6.52 6.18 14.61
N LEU A 104 5.31 5.66 14.42
CA LEU A 104 4.04 6.38 14.46
C LEU A 104 2.99 5.55 15.22
N SER A 105 1.90 6.21 15.61
CA SER A 105 0.67 5.60 16.10
C SER A 105 -0.45 5.84 15.09
N LEU A 106 -1.26 4.82 14.79
CA LEU A 106 -2.29 4.81 13.73
C LEU A 106 -3.63 5.42 14.13
#